data_AF-A0A432SJ76-F1
#
_entry.id   AF-A0A432SJ76-F1
#
_cell.length_a   1.000
_cell.length_b   1.000
_cell.length_c   1.000
_cell.angle_alpha   90.00
_cell.angle_beta   90.00
_cell.angle_gamma   90.00
#
_symmetry.space_group_name_H-M   'P 1'
#
loop_
_entity.id
_entity.type
_entity.pdbx_description
1 polymer ?
#
loop_
_entity_poly.entity_id
_entity_poly.type
_entity_poly.pdbx_seq_one_letter_code
_entity_poly.pdbx_strand_id
1 'polypeptide(L)' 'MDANMTIEGLKYMVLGMTTVFLFLILLIYILKLQAKLLTKFFPTKSAGVTSVPPVAAASGEEEEEIIAVITAAITEYKKG' A
#
# COMPACT_ATOMS: atom_id res chain seq x y z
N MET A 1 -16.55 25.24 -46.01
CA MET A 1 -15.61 24.39 -45.24
C MET A 1 -16.40 23.20 -44.77
N ASP A 2 -16.08 22.05 -45.34
CA ASP A 2 -16.86 20.81 -45.27
C ASP A 2 -16.94 20.27 -43.85
N ALA A 3 -18.09 20.50 -43.18
CA ALA A 3 -18.36 20.02 -41.83
C ALA A 3 -18.15 18.50 -41.68
N ASN A 4 -18.27 17.76 -42.80
CA ASN A 4 -18.01 16.32 -42.85
C ASN A 4 -16.56 15.96 -42.43
N MET A 5 -15.56 16.72 -42.88
CA MET A 5 -14.15 16.42 -42.56
C MET A 5 -13.83 16.66 -41.08
N THR A 6 -14.45 17.68 -40.49
CA THR A 6 -14.27 18.00 -39.06
C THR A 6 -14.93 16.93 -38.18
N ILE A 7 -16.10 16.43 -38.58
CA ILE A 7 -16.81 15.34 -37.89
C ILE A 7 -16.02 14.02 -38.03
N GLU A 8 -15.44 13.73 -39.19
CA GLU A 8 -14.56 12.58 -39.39
C GLU A 8 -13.30 12.67 -38.51
N GLY A 9 -12.64 13.83 -38.46
CA GLY A 9 -11.51 14.07 -37.56
C GLY A 9 -11.85 13.84 -36.08
N LEU A 10 -13.03 14.27 -35.65
CA LEU A 10 -13.52 14.04 -34.29
C LEU A 10 -13.75 12.55 -33.98
N LYS A 11 -14.27 11.78 -34.95
CA LYS A 11 -14.41 10.31 -34.80
C LYS A 11 -13.06 9.64 -34.58
N TYR A 12 -12.03 10.03 -35.34
CA TYR A 12 -10.69 9.49 -35.17
C TYR A 12 -10.04 9.90 -33.85
N MET A 13 -10.30 11.12 -33.36
CA MET A 13 -9.84 11.56 -32.04
C MET A 13 -10.42 10.70 -30.92
N VAL A 14 -11.73 10.46 -30.94
CA VAL A 14 -12.42 9.61 -29.96
C VAL A 14 -11.93 8.17 -30.06
N LEU A 15 -11.75 7.64 -31.28
CA LEU A 15 -11.23 6.29 -31.51
C LEU A 15 -9.81 6.14 -30.96
N GLY A 16 -8.92 7.10 -31.22
CA GLY A 16 -7.55 7.10 -30.72
C GLY A 16 -7.49 7.18 -29.19
N MET A 17 -8.25 8.11 -28.59
CA MET A 17 -8.31 8.26 -27.14
C MET A 17 -8.84 7.00 -26.44
N THR A 18 -9.89 6.37 -27.00
CA THR A 18 -10.45 5.13 -26.47
C THR A 18 -9.46 3.98 -26.55
N THR A 19 -8.73 3.87 -27.66
CA THR A 19 -7.73 2.80 -27.87
C THR A 19 -6.61 2.91 -26.85
N VAL A 20 -6.08 4.12 -26.63
CA VAL A 20 -5.05 4.38 -25.61
C VAL A 20 -5.60 4.08 -24.22
N PHE A 21 -6.82 4.51 -23.91
CA PHE A 21 -7.44 4.26 -22.62
C PHE A 21 -7.60 2.75 -22.32
N LEU A 22 -8.08 1.97 -23.29
CA LEU A 22 -8.16 0.51 -23.18
C LEU A 22 -6.78 -0.13 -22.98
N PHE A 23 -5.77 0.37 -23.68
CA PHE A 23 -4.40 -0.10 -23.51
C PHE A 23 -3.88 0.17 -22.09
N LEU A 24 -4.13 1.35 -21.53
CA LEU A 24 -3.76 1.69 -20.16
C LEU A 24 -4.47 0.79 -19.13
N ILE A 25 -5.76 0.51 -19.32
CA ILE A 25 -6.50 -0.44 -18.48
C ILE A 25 -5.83 -1.81 -18.52
N LEU A 26 -5.48 -2.29 -19.72
CA LEU A 26 -4.79 -3.56 -19.91
C LEU A 26 -3.44 -3.56 -19.17
N LEU A 27 -2.64 -2.49 -19.26
CA LEU A 27 -1.40 -2.36 -18.50
C LEU A 27 -1.61 -2.44 -16.99
N ILE A 28 -2.66 -1.82 -16.46
CA ILE A 28 -3.00 -1.92 -15.03
C ILE A 28 -3.28 -3.38 -14.64
N TYR A 29 -3.99 -4.14 -15.48
CA TYR A 29 -4.23 -5.56 -15.23
C TYR A 29 -2.94 -6.38 -15.26
N ILE A 30 -2.02 -6.10 -16.21
CA ILE A 30 -0.71 -6.75 -16.25
C ILE A 30 0.09 -6.43 -14.98
N LEU A 31 0.13 -5.17 -14.56
CA LEU A 31 0.82 -4.76 -13.33
C LEU A 31 0.23 -5.44 -12.09
N LYS A 32 -1.11 -5.56 -12.02
CA LYS A 32 -1.77 -6.33 -10.95
C LYS A 32 -1.43 -7.81 -10.98
N LEU A 33 -1.36 -8.40 -12.17
CA LEU A 33 -0.97 -9.80 -12.33
C LEU A 33 0.48 -9.99 -11.88
N GLN A 34 1.39 -9.11 -12.29
CA GLN A 34 2.78 -9.09 -11.82
C GLN A 34 2.84 -8.96 -10.31
N ALA A 35 2.11 -8.02 -9.70
CA ALA A 35 2.07 -7.86 -8.24
C ALA A 35 1.61 -9.15 -7.53
N LYS A 36 0.58 -9.83 -8.06
CA LYS A 36 0.08 -11.10 -7.52
C LYS A 36 1.07 -12.25 -7.72
N LEU A 37 1.79 -12.27 -8.84
CA LEU A 37 2.83 -13.25 -9.11
C LEU A 37 4.00 -13.04 -8.14
N LEU A 38 4.44 -11.79 -7.96
CA LEU A 38 5.49 -11.42 -7.03
C LEU A 38 5.12 -11.81 -5.60
N THR A 39 3.91 -11.50 -5.09
CA THR A 39 3.51 -11.90 -3.74
C THR A 39 3.42 -13.41 -3.55
N LYS A 40 3.08 -14.17 -4.60
CA LYS A 40 2.99 -15.64 -4.55
C LYS A 40 4.36 -16.32 -4.60
N PHE A 41 5.27 -15.87 -5.46
CA PHE A 41 6.58 -16.50 -5.68
C PHE A 41 7.69 -15.91 -4.79
N PHE A 42 7.59 -14.63 -4.45
CA PHE A 42 8.43 -13.94 -3.49
C PHE A 42 7.52 -13.36 -2.41
N PRO A 43 7.00 -14.18 -1.49
CA PRO A 43 6.35 -13.68 -0.29
C PRO A 43 7.41 -12.89 0.50
N THR A 44 7.54 -11.61 0.18
CA THR A 44 8.08 -10.64 1.12
C THR A 44 7.14 -10.77 2.30
N LYS A 45 7.67 -11.35 3.39
CA LYS A 45 7.07 -11.24 4.72
C LYS A 45 6.72 -9.78 4.83
N SER A 46 5.43 -9.48 4.68
CA SER A 46 4.91 -8.14 4.86
C SER A 46 5.43 -7.77 6.23
N ALA A 47 6.44 -6.89 6.27
CA ALA A 47 6.60 -6.06 7.44
C ALA A 47 5.27 -5.32 7.43
N GLY A 48 4.32 -5.88 8.18
CA GLY A 48 2.98 -5.37 8.25
C GLY A 48 3.18 -3.88 8.46
N VAL A 49 2.56 -3.08 7.60
CA VAL A 49 1.98 -1.88 8.15
C VAL A 49 1.00 -2.43 9.18
N THR A 50 1.52 -2.68 10.39
CA THR A 50 0.75 -2.96 11.57
C THR A 50 -0.19 -1.77 11.59
N SER A 51 -1.45 -2.01 11.24
CA SER A 51 -2.52 -1.16 11.72
C SER A 51 -2.30 -1.17 13.22
N VAL A 52 -1.68 -0.10 13.73
CA VAL A 52 -1.47 0.09 15.16
C VAL A 52 -2.85 -0.12 15.76
N PRO A 53 -3.08 -1.19 16.54
CA PRO A 53 -4.34 -1.32 17.25
C PRO A 53 -4.49 -0.04 18.08
N PRO A 54 -5.68 0.57 18.16
CA PRO A 54 -5.87 1.68 19.08
C PRO A 54 -5.39 1.20 20.44
N VAL A 55 -4.45 1.94 21.04
CA VAL A 55 -3.86 1.61 22.33
C VAL A 55 -5.02 1.36 23.29
N ALA A 56 -5.29 0.09 23.58
CA ALA A 56 -6.13 -0.27 24.69
C ALA A 56 -5.40 0.28 25.91
N ALA A 57 -6.09 1.08 26.73
CA ALA A 57 -5.53 1.57 27.97
C ALA A 57 -4.96 0.36 28.71
N ALA A 58 -3.64 0.36 28.92
CA ALA A 58 -2.95 -0.71 29.62
C ALA A 58 -3.70 -0.98 30.92
N SER A 59 -4.18 -2.21 31.09
CA SER A 59 -4.62 -2.66 32.41
C SER A 59 -3.46 -2.47 33.37
N GLY A 60 -3.72 -1.97 34.58
CA GLY A 60 -2.67 -1.56 35.52
C GLY A 60 -1.57 -2.61 35.79
N GLU A 61 -1.86 -3.89 35.55
CA GLU A 61 -0.89 -5.00 35.61
C GLU A 61 0.21 -4.91 34.53
N GLU A 62 -0.13 -4.49 33.30
CA GLU A 62 0.85 -4.33 32.21
C GLU A 62 1.76 -3.12 32.48
N GLU A 63 1.20 -2.03 33.01
CA GLU A 63 1.96 -0.85 33.39
C GLU A 63 2.91 -1.15 34.56
N GLU A 64 2.45 -1.92 35.54
CA GLU A 64 3.28 -2.37 36.67
C GLU A 64 4.43 -3.29 36.23
N GLU A 65 4.18 -4.19 35.27
CA GLU A 65 5.21 -5.05 34.67
C GLU A 65 6.26 -4.23 33.90
N ILE A 66 5.84 -3.26 33.10
CA ILE A 66 6.74 -2.37 32.35
C ILE A 66 7.60 -1.54 33.33
N ILE A 67 7.00 -1.00 34.40
CA ILE A 67 7.71 -0.24 35.43
C ILE A 67 8.74 -1.13 36.15
N ALA A 68 8.40 -2.39 36.46
CA ALA A 68 9.32 -3.33 37.09
C ALA A 68 10.54 -3.63 36.21
N VAL A 69 10.32 -3.87 34.91
CA VAL A 69 11.41 -4.14 33.95
C VAL A 69 12.33 -2.93 33.79
N ILE A 70 11.78 -1.73 33.67
CA ILE A 70 12.57 -0.49 33.55
C ILE A 70 13.38 -0.26 34.84
N THR A 71 12.77 -0.46 36.00
CA THR A 71 13.45 -0.29 37.31
C THR A 71 14.60 -1.28 37.49
N ALA A 72 14.41 -2.53 37.07
CA ALA A 72 15.46 -3.54 37.10
C ALA A 72 16.65 -3.15 36.20
N ALA A 73 16.39 -2.69 34.98
CA ALA A 73 17.42 -2.26 34.04
C ALA A 73 18.23 -1.06 34.57
N ILE A 74 17.56 -0.06 35.15
CA ILE A 74 18.24 1.11 35.75
C ILE A 74 19.08 0.70 36.96
N THR A 75 18.57 -0.20 37.79
CA THR A 75 19.27 -0.67 39.00
C THR A 75 20.53 -1.46 38.65
N GLU A 76 20.46 -2.29 37.61
CA GLU A 76 21.60 -3.05 37.10
C GLU A 76 22.68 -2.13 36.53
N TYR A 77 22.28 -1.15 35.71
CA TYR A 77 23.21 -0.15 35.15
C TYR A 77 23.93 0.67 36.24
N LYS A 78 23.26 0.97 37.37
CA LYS A 78 23.87 1.72 38.47
C LYS A 78 24.75 0.87 39.40
N LYS A 79 24.61 -0.45 39.35
CA LYS A 79 25.43 -1.39 40.14
C LYS A 79 26.73 -1.78 39.44
N GLY A 80 26.79 -1.66 38.11
CA GLY A 80 28.02 -1.75 37.32
C GLY A 80 28.79 -0.43 37.33
#